data_AF-A0A9D6NXU4-F1
#
_entry.id   AF-A0A9D6NXU4-F1
#
_cell.length_a   1.000
_cell.length_b   1.000
_cell.length_c   1.000
_cell.angle_alpha   90.00
_cell.angle_beta   90.00
_cell.angle_gamma   90.00
#
_symmetry.space_group_name_H-M   'P 1'
#
loop_
_entity.id
_entity.type
_entity.pdbx_description
1 polymer ?
#
loop_
_entity_poly.entity_id
_entity_poly.type
_entity_poly.pdbx_seq_one_letter_code
_entity_poly.pdbx_strand_id
1 'polypeptide(L)'
;MRNSFPTSTHGALGCTFCHGGNAAASEPEQAHAGLQPGDGTCASCHAPIVWQHATSLHSTLTGQDLALRLRAGDDLPGLPH
;
A
#
# COMPACT_ATOMS: atom_id res chain seq x y z
N MET A 1 -21.05 -13.27 10.71
CA MET A 1 -20.33 -12.08 10.22
C MET A 1 -20.49 -12.03 8.70
N ARG A 2 -21.23 -11.07 8.14
CA ARG A 2 -21.32 -10.91 6.68
C ARG A 2 -20.11 -10.10 6.24
N ASN A 3 -19.28 -10.66 5.37
CA ASN A 3 -18.17 -9.93 4.75
C ASN A 3 -18.79 -8.84 3.86
N SER A 4 -18.65 -7.57 4.23
CA SER A 4 -19.26 -6.42 3.52
C SER A 4 -18.47 -6.00 2.29
N PHE A 5 -17.25 -6.53 2.13
CA PHE A 5 -16.36 -6.17 1.02
C PHE A 5 -16.99 -6.36 -0.37
N PRO A 6 -17.68 -7.49 -0.69
CA PRO A 6 -18.24 -7.70 -2.04
C PRO A 6 -19.30 -6.67 -2.44
N THR A 7 -19.95 -6.03 -1.46
CA THR A 7 -20.96 -4.99 -1.69
C THR A 7 -20.40 -3.57 -1.58
N SER A 8 -19.10 -3.41 -1.37
CA SER A 8 -18.42 -2.12 -1.31
C SER A 8 -18.10 -1.58 -2.70
N THR A 9 -17.77 -0.27 -2.79
CA THR A 9 -17.33 0.36 -4.04
C THR A 9 -16.16 -0.38 -4.69
N HIS A 10 -15.16 -0.82 -3.91
CA HIS A 10 -14.02 -1.58 -4.44
C HIS A 10 -14.38 -3.04 -4.73
N GLY A 11 -15.31 -3.63 -3.98
CA GLY A 11 -15.78 -5.00 -4.23
C GLY A 11 -16.42 -5.18 -5.60
N ALA A 12 -17.06 -4.13 -6.13
CA ALA A 12 -17.66 -4.12 -7.46
C ALA A 12 -16.64 -4.24 -8.61
N LEU A 13 -15.35 -3.97 -8.37
CA LEU A 13 -14.29 -4.07 -9.39
C LEU A 13 -13.86 -5.52 -9.66
N GLY A 14 -14.20 -6.45 -8.76
CA GLY A 14 -13.70 -7.82 -8.77
C GLY A 14 -12.29 -7.92 -8.17
N CYS A 15 -11.97 -9.06 -7.56
CA CYS A 15 -10.73 -9.27 -6.83
C CYS A 15 -9.49 -9.07 -7.71
N THR A 16 -9.57 -9.53 -8.96
CA THR A 16 -8.42 -9.58 -9.88
C THR A 16 -7.98 -8.21 -10.37
N PHE A 17 -8.84 -7.19 -10.29
CA PHE A 17 -8.49 -5.83 -10.67
C PHE A 17 -7.31 -5.31 -9.86
N CYS A 18 -7.33 -5.54 -8.54
CA CYS A 18 -6.24 -5.13 -7.66
C CYS A 18 -5.23 -6.24 -7.44
N HIS A 19 -5.69 -7.48 -7.28
CA HIS A 19 -4.86 -8.59 -6.84
C HIS A 19 -4.25 -9.40 -7.99
N GLY A 20 -4.60 -9.16 -9.26
CA GLY A 20 -4.18 -10.02 -10.36
C GLY A 20 -4.83 -11.41 -10.30
N GLY A 21 -4.14 -12.44 -10.78
CA GLY A 21 -4.71 -13.79 -10.90
C GLY A 21 -5.47 -14.03 -12.20
N ASN A 22 -6.12 -15.20 -12.30
CA ASN A 22 -6.88 -15.62 -13.46
C ASN A 22 -8.35 -15.88 -13.11
N ALA A 23 -9.21 -14.90 -13.35
CA ALA A 23 -10.66 -15.00 -13.06
C ALA A 23 -11.40 -16.05 -13.90
N ALA A 24 -10.78 -16.56 -14.98
CA ALA A 24 -11.40 -17.56 -15.87
C ALA A 24 -11.06 -19.00 -15.49
N ALA A 25 -10.11 -19.22 -14.58
CA ALA A 25 -9.72 -20.56 -14.16
C ALA A 25 -10.66 -21.12 -13.08
N SER A 26 -10.97 -22.42 -13.18
CA SER A 26 -11.74 -23.16 -12.18
C SER A 26 -10.86 -23.81 -11.10
N GLU A 27 -9.61 -24.12 -11.43
CA GLU A 27 -8.67 -24.73 -10.51
C GLU A 27 -7.97 -23.66 -9.65
N PRO A 28 -7.89 -23.85 -8.32
CA PRO A 28 -7.33 -22.84 -7.40
C PRO A 28 -5.91 -22.40 -7.76
N GLU A 29 -5.05 -23.33 -8.16
CA GLU A 29 -3.66 -23.05 -8.51
C GLU A 29 -3.57 -22.13 -9.73
N GLN A 30 -4.46 -22.36 -10.71
CA GLN A 30 -4.52 -21.56 -11.92
C GLN A 30 -5.20 -20.21 -11.67
N ALA A 31 -6.24 -20.18 -10.83
CA ALA A 31 -6.95 -18.95 -10.47
C ALA A 31 -6.05 -17.98 -9.67
N HIS A 32 -5.19 -18.50 -8.81
CA HIS A 32 -4.24 -17.70 -8.02
C HIS A 32 -2.88 -17.49 -8.71
N ALA A 33 -2.68 -18.01 -9.92
CA ALA A 33 -1.45 -17.79 -10.66
C ALA A 33 -1.28 -16.29 -10.97
N GLY A 34 -0.25 -15.67 -10.39
CA GLY A 34 -0.01 -14.23 -10.52
C GLY A 34 -0.81 -13.36 -9.55
N LEU A 35 -1.42 -13.94 -8.51
CA LEU A 35 -2.02 -13.19 -7.42
C LEU A 35 -0.94 -12.40 -6.66
N GLN A 36 -1.22 -11.13 -6.35
CA GLN A 36 -0.35 -10.19 -5.65
C GLN A 36 -1.14 -9.42 -4.57
N PRO A 37 -0.46 -8.77 -3.63
CA PRO A 37 -1.08 -7.75 -2.78
C PRO A 37 -1.78 -6.67 -3.62
N GLY A 38 -2.96 -6.23 -3.17
CA GLY A 38 -3.83 -5.33 -3.94
C GLY A 38 -3.57 -3.84 -3.75
N ASP A 39 -2.47 -3.47 -3.10
CA ASP A 39 -2.14 -2.10 -2.70
C ASP A 39 -1.40 -1.30 -3.80
N GLY A 40 -0.81 -1.98 -4.79
CA GLY A 40 -0.02 -1.35 -5.85
C GLY A 40 -0.81 -0.78 -7.04
N THR A 41 -2.11 -1.06 -7.16
CA THR A 41 -2.91 -0.75 -8.36
C THR A 41 -3.76 0.52 -8.22
N CYS A 42 -3.72 1.17 -7.06
CA CYS A 42 -4.53 2.34 -6.71
C CYS A 42 -4.38 3.49 -7.71
N ALA A 43 -3.18 3.66 -8.30
CA ALA A 43 -2.87 4.77 -9.21
C ALA A 43 -3.69 4.75 -10.50
N SER A 44 -4.22 3.59 -10.90
CA SER A 44 -5.07 3.45 -12.09
C SER A 44 -6.33 4.32 -12.03
N CYS A 45 -6.88 4.55 -10.82
CA CYS A 45 -8.04 5.40 -10.58
C CYS A 45 -7.71 6.64 -9.74
N HIS A 46 -6.73 6.56 -8.85
CA HIS A 46 -6.39 7.60 -7.86
C HIS A 46 -4.97 8.18 -8.05
N ALA A 47 -4.53 8.38 -9.30
CA ALA A 47 -3.19 8.87 -9.62
C ALA A 47 -2.75 10.12 -8.82
N PRO A 48 -3.59 11.18 -8.66
CA PRO A 48 -3.17 12.37 -7.90
C PRO A 48 -2.90 12.07 -6.43
N ILE A 49 -3.71 11.20 -5.81
CA ILE A 49 -3.58 10.84 -4.39
C ILE A 49 -2.32 10.00 -4.19
N VAL A 50 -2.10 9.00 -5.05
CA VAL A 50 -0.90 8.15 -4.96
C VAL A 50 0.37 8.97 -5.14
N TRP A 51 0.38 9.90 -6.10
CA TRP A 51 1.52 10.79 -6.31
C TRP A 51 1.79 11.69 -5.11
N GLN A 52 0.76 12.33 -4.54
CA GLN A 52 0.90 13.15 -3.34
C GLN A 52 1.41 12.35 -2.15
N HIS A 53 0.90 11.13 -1.96
CA HIS A 53 1.39 10.23 -0.93
C HIS A 53 2.88 9.91 -1.12
N ALA A 54 3.31 9.56 -2.34
CA ALA A 54 4.71 9.21 -2.63
C ALA A 54 5.70 10.35 -2.33
N THR A 55 5.26 11.60 -2.42
CA THR A 55 6.08 12.78 -2.08
C THR A 55 5.86 13.33 -0.67
N SER A 56 4.97 12.72 0.11
CA SER A 56 4.58 13.22 1.44
C SER A 56 5.66 12.91 2.47
N LEU A 57 5.96 13.87 3.35
CA LEU A 57 6.79 13.65 4.54
C LEU A 57 6.23 12.54 5.45
N HIS A 58 4.91 12.31 5.39
CA HIS A 58 4.21 11.28 6.18
C HIS A 58 4.14 9.91 5.50
N SER A 59 4.73 9.75 4.31
CA SER A 59 4.84 8.44 3.65
C SER A 59 5.79 7.47 4.38
N THR A 60 6.62 8.02 5.26
CA THR A 60 7.58 7.26 6.07
C THR A 60 7.50 7.73 7.51
N LEU A 61 8.08 6.93 8.42
CA LEU A 61 8.25 7.33 9.82
C LEU A 61 9.61 8.01 10.06
N THR A 62 10.37 8.35 8.99
CA THR A 62 11.74 8.84 9.11
C THR A 62 11.86 10.07 10.00
N GLY A 63 10.91 11.01 9.94
CA GLY A 63 10.92 12.19 10.83
C GLY A 63 10.70 11.84 12.31
N GLN A 64 9.90 10.82 12.59
CA GLN A 64 9.62 10.37 13.96
C GLN A 64 10.81 9.58 14.51
N ASP A 65 11.38 8.68 13.70
CA ASP A 65 12.62 7.96 14.00
C ASP A 65 13.76 8.93 14.32
N LEU A 66 13.94 9.96 13.47
CA LEU A 66 14.93 11.01 13.69
C LEU A 66 14.74 11.71 15.04
N ALA A 67 13.49 12.07 15.38
CA ALA A 67 13.19 12.73 16.65
C ALA A 67 13.48 11.83 17.86
N LEU A 68 13.27 10.52 17.74
CA LEU A 68 13.61 9.55 18.80
C LEU A 68 15.12 9.42 18.96
N ARG A 69 15.87 9.30 17.86
CA ARG A 69 17.34 9.22 17.86
C ARG A 69 17.99 10.44 18.50
N LEU A 70 17.54 11.64 18.11
CA LEU A 70 18.02 12.89 18.71
C LEU A 70 17.76 12.95 20.23
N ARG A 71 16.62 12.42 20.70
CA ARG A 71 16.31 12.34 22.14
C ARG A 71 17.12 11.26 22.86
N ALA A 72 17.49 10.19 22.16
CA ALA A 72 18.35 9.14 22.67
C ALA A 72 19.83 9.57 22.77
N GLY A 73 20.18 10.72 22.17
CA GLY A 73 21.52 11.27 22.17
C GLY A 73 22.38 10.84 20.98
N ASP A 74 21.76 10.37 19.90
CA ASP A 74 22.48 10.05 18.66
C ASP A 74 23.02 11.33 18.02
N ASP A 75 24.32 11.36 17.73
CA ASP A 75 24.93 12.43 16.95
C ASP A 75 24.56 12.29 15.47
N LEU A 76 23.99 13.35 14.89
CA LEU A 76 23.77 13.42 13.45
C LEU A 76 24.96 14.10 12.76
N PRO A 77 25.46 13.57 11.63
CA PRO A 77 26.46 14.25 10.84
C PRO A 77 25.98 15.66 10.44
N GLY A 78 26.62 16.70 10.98
CA GLY A 78 26.42 18.09 10.56
C GLY A 78 25.52 18.98 11.42
N LEU A 79 25.12 18.57 12.63
CA LEU A 79 24.51 19.48 13.61
C LEU A 79 25.52 19.83 14.72
N PRO A 80 25.71 21.11 15.08
CA PRO A 80 26.59 21.49 16.18
C PRO A 80 25.99 21.07 17.53
N HIS A 81 26.90 20.72 18.46
CA HIS A 81 26.62 20.32 19.84
C HIS A 81 25.88 21.41 20.64
#